data_AF-A0A7R9FZ19-F1
#
_entry.id   AF-A0A7R9FZ19-F1
#
_cell.length_a   1.000
_cell.length_b   1.000
_cell.length_c   1.000
_cell.angle_alpha   90.00
_cell.angle_beta   90.00
_cell.angle_gamma   90.00
#
_symmetry.space_group_name_H-M   'P 1'
#
loop_
_entity.id
_entity.type
_entity.pdbx_description
1 polymer ?
#
loop_
_entity_poly.entity_id
_entity_poly.type
_entity_poly.pdbx_seq_one_letter_code
_entity_poly.pdbx_strand_id
1 'polypeptide(L)'
;MLQLFGIDNLSGEILWQRRLEDATPFLDQATDRKHMVLYVQRTTRHFPHPAQCLLLFQDKNTDKGSLFIFNPFTGQPTSEGLVKLGFRIKQSSLLHQPNKESLRGVLLLDDSNNIHVFPESTREVAHNIAASTFLFTGETNGTLTGYALTLSPSEHLLVTEVWKLHIDQPTIEVVGKNPMERVHSQGRVLGDRSVLYKYVNPNLVAVVTQAPDPVHKYLLSIFLVDVVSGAVVFSVVHKRAKGPVHLVHSENWLVYSLFNDKFRRTEVVALELYEGKTQSNTTAFSSVLSPIQPIVDRQAFILPATVEAMKETITEKGITSKHILVALSTGGVVELPWVFLDPRRPFTLTPEMREEGVIPYMPELPIPSESIINYNQTLMRIQGIHTSPSGLESTSLVLVYGLDIFYTRVAPSKTFDVLKEDFDYFLITVVLTALLLASYVTKKLSSKKALKQAWK
;
A
#
# COMPACT_ATOMS: atom_id res chain seq x y z
N MET A 1 -4.73 2.36 28.33
CA MET A 1 -6.12 1.87 28.25
C MET A 1 -6.57 2.03 26.82
N LEU A 2 -6.95 0.93 26.20
CA LEU A 2 -7.23 0.84 24.78
C LEU A 2 -8.70 0.45 24.57
N GLN A 3 -9.32 1.02 23.55
CA GLN A 3 -10.65 0.64 23.09
C GLN A 3 -10.58 0.19 21.64
N LEU A 4 -11.25 -0.91 21.33
CA LEU A 4 -11.46 -1.43 19.99
C LEU A 4 -12.93 -1.20 19.63
N PHE A 5 -13.18 -0.83 18.38
CA PHE A 5 -14.51 -0.60 17.85
C PHE A 5 -14.69 -1.39 16.55
N GLY A 6 -15.86 -1.99 16.38
CA GLY A 6 -16.35 -2.44 15.09
C GLY A 6 -17.33 -1.41 14.56
N ILE A 7 -16.95 -0.72 13.48
CA ILE A 7 -17.75 0.36 12.88
C ILE A 7 -18.26 -0.11 11.54
N ASP A 8 -19.56 0.03 11.30
CA ASP A 8 -20.14 -0.19 9.97
C ASP A 8 -19.69 0.92 9.03
N ASN A 9 -19.13 0.55 7.87
CA ASN A 9 -18.57 1.50 6.93
C ASN A 9 -19.63 2.22 6.09
N LEU A 10 -20.88 1.75 6.09
CA LEU A 10 -21.98 2.40 5.37
C LEU A 10 -22.66 3.46 6.25
N SER A 11 -23.08 3.07 7.45
CA SER A 11 -23.83 3.94 8.38
C SER A 11 -22.93 4.75 9.33
N GLY A 12 -21.71 4.28 9.61
CA GLY A 12 -20.86 4.83 10.66
C GLY A 12 -21.25 4.38 12.07
N GLU A 13 -22.22 3.47 12.23
CA GLU A 13 -22.66 2.99 13.54
C GLU A 13 -21.62 2.06 14.18
N ILE A 14 -21.45 2.20 15.50
CA ILE A 14 -20.60 1.32 16.29
C ILE A 14 -21.40 0.05 16.61
N LEU A 15 -21.07 -1.06 15.94
CA LEU A 15 -21.72 -2.36 16.12
C LEU A 15 -21.29 -3.04 17.42
N TRP A 16 -20.02 -2.89 17.79
CA TRP A 16 -19.47 -3.41 19.04
C TRP A 16 -18.28 -2.58 19.51
N GLN A 17 -18.03 -2.64 20.82
CA GLN A 17 -16.87 -2.02 21.45
C GLN A 17 -16.25 -2.97 22.48
N ARG A 18 -14.94 -2.94 22.60
CA ARG A 18 -14.19 -3.78 23.55
C ARG A 18 -13.08 -2.96 24.20
N ARG A 19 -12.95 -3.07 25.52
CA ARG A 19 -11.90 -2.41 26.29
C ARG A 19 -10.79 -3.39 26.65
N LEU A 20 -9.54 -2.97 26.49
CA LEU A 20 -8.36 -3.68 26.99
C LEU A 20 -7.67 -2.79 28.04
N GLU A 21 -7.61 -3.27 29.27
CA GLU A 21 -7.15 -2.47 30.43
C GLU A 21 -5.62 -2.35 30.48
N ASP A 22 -4.92 -3.48 30.32
CA ASP A 22 -3.45 -3.58 30.41
C ASP A 22 -2.73 -3.41 29.06
N ALA A 23 -3.39 -2.80 28.07
CA ALA A 23 -2.81 -2.59 26.74
C ALA A 23 -2.13 -1.23 26.59
N THR A 24 -0.88 -1.27 26.12
CA THR A 24 -0.09 -0.11 25.68
C THR A 24 0.39 -0.29 24.23
N PRO A 25 0.33 0.77 23.39
CA PRO A 25 0.82 0.71 22.02
C PRO A 25 2.35 0.67 22.00
N PHE A 26 2.92 0.11 20.92
CA PHE A 26 4.34 0.21 20.66
C PHE A 26 4.71 1.67 20.39
N LEU A 27 5.87 2.09 20.89
CA LEU A 27 6.43 3.40 20.61
C LEU A 27 7.51 3.27 19.54
N ASP A 28 7.30 3.92 18.39
CA ASP A 28 8.38 4.13 17.45
C ASP A 28 9.32 5.22 18.00
N GLN A 29 10.52 4.83 18.39
CA GLN A 29 11.51 5.72 18.98
C GLN A 29 12.01 6.80 18.01
N ALA A 30 11.89 6.57 16.69
CA ALA A 30 12.35 7.52 15.68
C ALA A 30 11.37 8.68 15.50
N THR A 31 10.08 8.37 15.49
CA THR A 31 9.01 9.34 15.19
C THR A 31 8.18 9.75 16.40
N ASP A 32 8.42 9.12 17.57
CA ASP A 32 7.58 9.19 18.78
C ASP A 32 6.11 8.81 18.52
N ARG A 33 5.85 8.09 17.40
CA ARG A 33 4.51 7.65 17.03
C ARG A 33 4.16 6.37 17.74
N LYS A 34 2.98 6.38 18.35
CA LYS A 34 2.36 5.19 18.94
C LYS A 34 1.69 4.39 17.85
N HIS A 35 2.02 3.11 17.75
CA HIS A 35 1.41 2.21 16.78
C HIS A 35 1.07 0.86 17.41
N MET A 36 0.15 0.16 16.76
CA MET A 36 -0.26 -1.20 17.12
C MET A 36 -0.36 -2.00 15.84
N VAL A 37 -0.07 -3.29 15.92
CA VAL A 37 -0.09 -4.15 14.76
C VAL A 37 -1.34 -5.01 14.80
N LEU A 38 -2.19 -4.85 13.78
CA LEU A 38 -3.39 -5.65 13.59
C LEU A 38 -3.18 -6.59 12.41
N TYR A 39 -3.24 -7.90 12.67
CA TYR A 39 -3.16 -8.93 11.64
C TYR A 39 -4.52 -9.56 11.40
N VAL A 40 -4.91 -9.63 10.13
CA VAL A 40 -6.05 -10.44 9.69
C VAL A 40 -5.56 -11.85 9.42
N GLN A 41 -5.77 -12.77 10.37
CA GLN A 41 -5.27 -14.15 10.26
C GLN A 41 -6.16 -15.01 9.35
N ARG A 42 -7.48 -14.80 9.41
CA ARG A 42 -8.45 -15.51 8.59
C ARG A 42 -9.66 -14.64 8.27
N THR A 43 -10.04 -14.61 7.00
CA THR A 43 -11.21 -13.88 6.49
C THR A 43 -12.47 -14.76 6.52
N THR A 44 -13.62 -14.20 6.15
CA THR A 44 -14.92 -14.90 6.08
C THR A 44 -15.07 -15.85 4.90
N ARG A 45 -14.07 -15.94 4.02
CA ARG A 45 -14.14 -16.75 2.78
C ARG A 45 -14.21 -18.25 3.05
N HIS A 46 -13.79 -18.71 4.22
CA HIS A 46 -13.56 -20.12 4.52
C HIS A 46 -14.60 -20.69 5.50
N PHE A 47 -15.81 -20.97 5.00
CA PHE A 47 -16.82 -21.72 5.76
C PHE A 47 -16.35 -23.18 5.95
N PRO A 48 -16.38 -23.77 7.17
CA PRO A 48 -17.17 -23.39 8.36
C PRO A 48 -16.42 -22.55 9.42
N HIS A 49 -15.17 -22.13 9.17
CA HIS A 49 -14.36 -21.50 10.21
C HIS A 49 -14.66 -20.00 10.37
N PRO A 50 -14.74 -19.47 11.62
CA PRO A 50 -15.01 -18.06 11.85
C PRO A 50 -13.81 -17.19 11.48
N ALA A 51 -14.08 -15.94 11.09
CA ALA A 51 -13.05 -14.93 10.86
C ALA A 51 -12.29 -14.62 12.16
N GLN A 52 -11.00 -14.34 12.04
CA GLN A 52 -10.11 -14.14 13.17
C GLN A 52 -9.09 -13.04 12.88
N CYS A 53 -9.00 -12.08 13.80
CA CYS A 53 -7.98 -11.06 13.83
C CYS A 53 -7.14 -11.19 15.10
N LEU A 54 -5.89 -10.76 15.00
CA LEU A 54 -4.92 -10.75 16.08
C LEU A 54 -4.37 -9.34 16.23
N LEU A 55 -4.54 -8.77 17.42
CA LEU A 55 -3.98 -7.48 17.80
C LEU A 55 -2.74 -7.71 18.67
N LEU A 56 -1.62 -7.15 18.24
CA LEU A 56 -0.34 -7.19 18.93
C LEU A 56 -0.12 -5.88 19.68
N PHE A 57 0.27 -5.97 20.96
CA PHE A 57 0.56 -4.80 21.80
C PHE A 57 1.50 -5.13 22.96
N GLN A 58 1.92 -4.10 23.70
CA GLN A 58 2.75 -4.24 24.89
C GLN A 58 1.89 -4.25 26.14
N ASP A 59 2.18 -5.16 27.08
CA ASP A 59 1.58 -5.17 28.42
C ASP A 59 2.12 -4.00 29.23
N LYS A 60 1.20 -3.17 29.75
CA LYS A 60 1.50 -1.97 30.54
C LYS A 60 2.41 -2.24 31.73
N ASN A 61 2.29 -3.41 32.37
CA ASN A 61 2.97 -3.69 33.64
C ASN A 61 4.35 -4.33 33.44
N THR A 62 4.55 -5.03 32.32
CA THR A 62 5.76 -5.85 32.12
C THR A 62 6.59 -5.45 30.90
N ASP A 63 6.10 -4.54 30.05
CA ASP A 63 6.70 -4.16 28.75
C ASP A 63 6.91 -5.36 27.80
N LYS A 64 6.25 -6.50 28.10
CA LYS A 64 6.30 -7.73 27.31
C LYS A 64 5.16 -7.74 26.30
N GLY A 65 5.37 -8.49 25.22
CA GLY A 65 4.36 -8.68 24.18
C GLY A 65 3.10 -9.38 24.69
N SER A 66 1.95 -8.90 24.25
CA SER A 66 0.65 -9.55 24.43
C SER A 66 -0.12 -9.60 23.11
N LEU A 67 -0.91 -10.66 22.96
CA LEU A 67 -1.78 -10.92 21.82
C LEU A 67 -3.23 -10.91 22.26
N PHE A 68 -4.08 -10.19 21.54
CA PHE A 68 -5.53 -10.30 21.69
C PHE A 68 -6.14 -10.84 20.40
N ILE A 69 -6.79 -12.00 20.50
CA ILE A 69 -7.36 -12.74 19.38
C ILE A 69 -8.87 -12.69 19.49
N PHE A 70 -9.52 -12.20 18.43
CA PHE A 70 -10.94 -11.95 18.46
C PHE A 70 -11.58 -12.12 17.08
N ASN A 71 -12.89 -12.34 17.10
CA ASN A 71 -13.71 -12.28 15.89
C ASN A 71 -14.02 -10.81 15.57
N PRO A 72 -13.61 -10.29 14.39
CA PRO A 72 -13.80 -8.88 14.04
C PRO A 72 -15.27 -8.45 13.86
N PHE A 73 -16.22 -9.38 13.68
CA PHE A 73 -17.63 -9.06 13.53
C PHE A 73 -18.37 -8.92 14.86
N THR A 74 -18.00 -9.71 15.87
CA THR A 74 -18.67 -9.71 17.17
C THR A 74 -17.86 -9.03 18.28
N GLY A 75 -16.57 -8.80 18.07
CA GLY A 75 -15.65 -8.33 19.09
C GLY A 75 -15.38 -9.34 20.22
N GLN A 76 -15.90 -10.57 20.09
CA GLN A 76 -15.73 -11.61 21.10
C GLN A 76 -14.35 -12.26 20.95
N PRO A 77 -13.65 -12.52 22.07
CA PRO A 77 -12.39 -13.25 22.04
C PRO A 77 -12.61 -14.67 21.55
N THR A 78 -11.63 -15.21 20.82
CA THR A 78 -11.58 -16.65 20.50
C THR A 78 -11.21 -17.44 21.78
N SER A 79 -11.24 -18.77 21.74
CA SER A 79 -10.92 -19.64 22.91
C SER A 79 -9.60 -19.30 23.62
N GLU A 80 -8.59 -18.83 22.89
CA GLU A 80 -7.29 -18.40 23.44
C GLU A 80 -7.26 -16.92 23.87
N GLY A 81 -8.24 -16.12 23.44
CA GLY A 81 -8.54 -14.76 23.87
C GLY A 81 -7.35 -13.81 24.02
N LEU A 82 -6.75 -13.78 25.21
CA LEU A 82 -5.61 -12.94 25.57
C LEU A 82 -4.42 -13.83 25.92
N VAL A 83 -3.35 -13.75 25.13
CA VAL A 83 -2.13 -14.53 25.32
C VAL A 83 -0.98 -13.61 25.71
N LYS A 84 -0.39 -13.81 26.90
CA LYS A 84 0.82 -13.10 27.34
C LYS A 84 2.05 -13.89 26.90
N LEU A 85 2.91 -13.28 26.09
CA LEU A 85 4.03 -13.99 25.46
C LEU A 85 5.23 -14.22 26.40
N GLY A 86 5.37 -13.37 27.43
CA GLY A 86 6.45 -13.53 28.41
C GLY A 86 7.82 -12.98 27.96
N PHE A 87 7.94 -12.48 26.72
CA PHE A 87 9.13 -11.84 26.16
C PHE A 87 8.79 -10.50 25.48
N ARG A 88 9.80 -9.66 25.25
CA ARG A 88 9.64 -8.41 24.50
C ARG A 88 9.70 -8.69 23.00
N ILE A 89 8.76 -8.12 22.25
CA ILE A 89 8.72 -8.29 20.80
C ILE A 89 9.65 -7.28 20.15
N LYS A 90 10.56 -7.76 19.31
CA LYS A 90 11.42 -6.96 18.45
C LYS A 90 10.78 -6.70 17.09
N GLN A 91 10.19 -7.74 16.49
CA GLN A 91 9.51 -7.65 15.19
C GLN A 91 8.41 -8.71 15.08
N SER A 92 7.43 -8.45 14.22
CA SER A 92 6.43 -9.46 13.85
C SER A 92 6.19 -9.49 12.34
N SER A 93 5.74 -10.62 11.82
CA SER A 93 5.34 -10.77 10.42
C SER A 93 4.24 -11.82 10.28
N LEU A 94 3.28 -11.60 9.37
CA LEU A 94 2.24 -12.57 9.05
C LEU A 94 2.77 -13.57 8.01
N LEU A 95 2.59 -14.87 8.26
CA LEU A 95 2.91 -15.91 7.28
C LEU A 95 2.06 -15.73 6.01
N HIS A 96 2.72 -15.83 4.85
CA HIS A 96 2.05 -15.64 3.56
C HIS A 96 1.17 -16.83 3.17
N GLN A 97 1.50 -18.04 3.64
CA GLN A 97 0.70 -19.25 3.44
C GLN A 97 -0.19 -19.53 4.66
N PRO A 98 -1.46 -19.87 4.45
CA PRO A 98 -2.30 -20.37 5.53
C PRO A 98 -2.04 -21.86 5.80
N ASN A 99 -2.43 -22.32 6.98
CA ASN A 99 -2.47 -23.75 7.31
C ASN A 99 -3.70 -24.44 6.67
N LYS A 100 -3.90 -25.73 7.00
CA LYS A 100 -5.04 -26.54 6.53
C LYS A 100 -6.42 -25.93 6.86
N GLU A 101 -6.52 -25.16 7.95
CA GLU A 101 -7.73 -24.46 8.39
C GLU A 101 -7.87 -23.04 7.82
N SER A 102 -7.08 -22.72 6.79
CA SER A 102 -7.02 -21.39 6.19
C SER A 102 -6.61 -20.28 7.17
N LEU A 103 -5.87 -20.62 8.22
CA LEU A 103 -5.36 -19.68 9.24
C LEU A 103 -3.91 -19.31 8.94
N ARG A 104 -3.61 -18.01 8.88
CA ARG A 104 -2.24 -17.50 8.74
C ARG A 104 -1.63 -17.26 10.11
N GLY A 105 -0.51 -17.93 10.38
CA GLY A 105 0.26 -17.72 11.60
C GLY A 105 1.06 -16.42 11.57
N VAL A 106 1.52 -15.99 12.73
CA VAL A 106 2.36 -14.82 12.94
C VAL A 106 3.71 -15.30 13.47
N LEU A 107 4.78 -14.82 12.85
CA LEU A 107 6.15 -14.94 13.32
C LEU A 107 6.45 -13.78 14.26
N LEU A 108 7.03 -14.08 15.41
CA LEU A 108 7.39 -13.13 16.45
C LEU A 108 8.86 -13.29 16.77
N LEU A 109 9.65 -12.25 16.49
CA LEU A 109 11.07 -12.17 16.85
C LEU A 109 11.17 -11.51 18.23
N ASP A 110 11.83 -12.16 19.18
CA ASP A 110 12.09 -11.62 20.51
C ASP A 110 13.34 -10.73 20.56
N ASP A 111 13.61 -10.14 21.73
CA ASP A 111 14.80 -9.31 21.98
C ASP A 111 16.13 -10.10 22.02
N SER A 112 16.04 -11.40 22.28
CA SER A 112 17.15 -12.36 22.36
C SER A 112 17.42 -13.05 21.01
N ASN A 113 16.74 -12.61 19.94
CA ASN A 113 16.74 -13.18 18.59
C ASN A 113 16.23 -14.63 18.47
N ASN A 114 15.38 -15.10 19.40
CA ASN A 114 14.57 -16.30 19.22
C ASN A 114 13.29 -15.98 18.44
N ILE A 115 12.84 -16.99 17.69
CA ILE A 115 11.63 -16.90 16.86
C ILE A 115 10.52 -17.75 17.47
N HIS A 116 9.34 -17.16 17.58
CA HIS A 116 8.14 -17.81 18.05
C HIS A 116 7.08 -17.78 16.95
N VAL A 117 6.34 -18.89 16.80
CA VAL A 117 5.26 -19.01 15.83
C VAL A 117 3.94 -19.06 16.59
N PHE A 118 2.96 -18.27 16.16
CA PHE A 118 1.65 -18.24 16.79
C PHE A 118 0.51 -18.23 15.76
N PRO A 119 -0.52 -19.09 15.88
CA PRO A 119 -0.68 -20.18 16.85
C PRO A 119 0.22 -21.39 16.52
N GLU A 120 0.39 -22.30 17.47
CA GLU A 120 1.24 -23.51 17.31
C GLU A 120 0.80 -24.39 16.13
N SER A 121 -0.50 -24.39 15.79
CA SER A 121 -1.05 -25.09 14.63
C SER A 121 -0.52 -24.62 13.27
N THR A 122 0.20 -23.50 13.24
CA THR A 122 0.82 -22.93 12.03
C THR A 122 2.31 -23.19 11.93
N ARG A 123 2.89 -23.89 12.93
CA ARG A 123 4.32 -24.20 12.99
C ARG A 123 4.80 -25.07 11.83
N GLU A 124 4.01 -26.06 11.41
CA GLU A 124 4.33 -26.87 10.22
C GLU A 124 4.49 -26.01 8.96
N VAL A 125 3.65 -24.98 8.80
CA VAL A 125 3.73 -24.04 7.67
C VAL A 125 5.00 -23.22 7.77
N ALA A 126 5.31 -22.68 8.96
CA ALA A 126 6.52 -21.91 9.19
C ALA A 126 7.79 -22.72 8.89
N HIS A 127 7.82 -24.01 9.24
CA HIS A 127 8.90 -24.93 8.90
C HIS A 127 9.08 -25.09 7.39
N ASN A 128 7.98 -25.32 6.66
CA ASN A 128 8.02 -25.52 5.22
C ASN A 128 8.54 -24.29 4.44
N ILE A 129 8.26 -23.08 4.94
CA ILE A 129 8.67 -21.84 4.27
C ILE A 129 9.91 -21.17 4.88
N ALA A 130 10.52 -21.78 5.89
CA ALA A 130 11.61 -21.19 6.68
C ALA A 130 12.74 -20.65 5.80
N ALA A 131 13.25 -21.48 4.89
CA ALA A 131 14.36 -21.14 3.99
C ALA A 131 14.08 -19.95 3.05
N SER A 132 12.81 -19.60 2.83
CA SER A 132 12.38 -18.47 1.99
C SER A 132 11.89 -17.26 2.78
N THR A 133 11.96 -17.32 4.12
CA THR A 133 11.45 -16.27 4.99
C THR A 133 12.60 -15.44 5.56
N PHE A 134 12.53 -14.14 5.31
CA PHE A 134 13.48 -13.15 5.80
C PHE A 134 12.75 -12.12 6.66
N LEU A 135 13.43 -11.64 7.70
CA LEU A 135 12.99 -10.57 8.58
C LEU A 135 14.06 -9.48 8.60
N PHE A 136 13.70 -8.26 8.98
CA PHE A 136 14.66 -7.17 9.09
C PHE A 136 14.26 -6.17 10.16
N THR A 137 15.22 -5.71 10.95
CA THR A 137 14.98 -4.67 11.96
C THR A 137 15.80 -3.43 11.65
N GLY A 138 15.19 -2.25 11.84
CA GLY A 138 15.87 -0.96 11.72
C GLY A 138 15.90 -0.28 13.09
N GLU A 139 17.10 0.11 13.52
CA GLU A 139 17.34 0.87 14.74
C GLU A 139 17.47 2.37 14.44
N THR A 140 17.16 3.21 15.43
CA THR A 140 17.24 4.67 15.32
C THR A 140 18.67 5.19 15.15
N ASN A 141 19.66 4.39 15.55
CA ASN A 141 21.08 4.69 15.41
C ASN A 141 21.62 4.53 13.97
N GLY A 142 20.75 4.21 12.99
CA GLY A 142 21.14 4.00 11.60
C GLY A 142 21.53 2.55 11.25
N THR A 143 21.40 1.62 12.20
CA THR A 143 21.73 0.20 11.98
C THR A 143 20.50 -0.55 11.48
N LEU A 144 20.64 -1.23 10.34
CA LEU A 144 19.66 -2.18 9.82
C LEU A 144 20.27 -3.58 9.85
N THR A 145 19.54 -4.54 10.38
CA THR A 145 19.94 -5.95 10.43
C THR A 145 18.93 -6.83 9.72
N GLY A 146 19.43 -7.72 8.87
CA GLY A 146 18.64 -8.73 8.18
C GLY A 146 18.82 -10.11 8.79
N TYR A 147 17.72 -10.84 8.85
CA TYR A 147 17.61 -12.13 9.49
C TYR A 147 17.03 -13.15 8.49
N ALA A 148 17.60 -14.34 8.42
CA ALA A 148 17.02 -15.48 7.72
C ALA A 148 16.53 -16.54 8.71
N LEU A 149 15.35 -17.09 8.42
CA LEU A 149 14.85 -18.26 9.14
C LEU A 149 15.53 -19.52 8.62
N THR A 150 16.01 -20.34 9.54
CA THR A 150 16.67 -21.62 9.26
C THR A 150 16.11 -22.69 10.18
N LEU A 151 16.22 -23.93 9.75
CA LEU A 151 15.85 -25.10 10.55
C LEU A 151 17.11 -25.67 11.20
N SER A 152 17.06 -25.87 12.52
CA SER A 152 18.08 -26.64 13.21
C SER A 152 18.03 -28.11 12.79
N PRO A 153 19.11 -28.89 13.01
CA PRO A 153 19.09 -30.35 12.83
C PRO A 153 18.04 -31.06 13.69
N SER A 154 17.58 -30.40 14.76
CA SER A 154 16.55 -30.84 15.69
C SER A 154 15.14 -30.28 15.37
N GLU A 155 14.93 -29.75 14.15
CA GLU A 155 13.66 -29.19 13.68
C GLU A 155 13.11 -28.03 14.54
N HIS A 156 13.99 -27.27 15.17
CA HIS A 156 13.66 -26.00 15.79
C HIS A 156 13.93 -24.85 14.83
N LEU A 157 13.02 -23.88 14.78
CA LEU A 157 13.23 -22.66 14.00
C LEU A 157 14.30 -21.82 14.69
N LEU A 158 15.33 -21.47 13.93
CA LEU A 158 16.41 -20.59 14.34
C LEU A 158 16.45 -19.39 13.41
N VAL A 159 16.80 -18.24 13.97
CA VAL A 159 17.05 -17.03 13.21
C VAL A 159 18.55 -16.78 13.16
N THR A 160 19.06 -16.55 11.95
CA THR A 160 20.47 -16.25 11.71
C THR A 160 20.59 -14.85 11.12
N GLU A 161 21.53 -14.07 11.62
CA GLU A 161 21.87 -12.77 11.03
C GLU A 161 22.61 -12.99 9.71
N VAL A 162 22.09 -12.41 8.62
CA VAL A 162 22.65 -12.57 7.26
C VAL A 162 23.47 -11.36 6.86
N TRP A 163 22.96 -10.17 7.17
CA TRP A 163 23.60 -8.92 6.82
C TRP A 163 23.32 -7.85 7.88
N LYS A 164 24.25 -6.91 7.99
CA LYS A 164 24.14 -5.74 8.86
C LYS A 164 24.66 -4.53 8.13
N LEU A 165 23.79 -3.55 7.93
CA LEU A 165 24.09 -2.28 7.29
C LEU A 165 24.09 -1.18 8.36
N HIS A 166 25.19 -0.46 8.49
CA HIS A 166 25.27 0.71 9.35
C HIS A 166 25.32 1.97 8.50
N ILE A 167 24.38 2.88 8.74
CA ILE A 167 24.31 4.20 8.11
C ILE A 167 24.71 5.21 9.19
N ASP A 168 25.71 6.03 8.94
CA ASP A 168 26.23 7.03 9.88
C ASP A 168 25.28 8.25 10.07
N GLN A 169 23.98 8.02 10.06
CA GLN A 169 22.92 9.01 10.23
C GLN A 169 21.72 8.35 10.92
N PRO A 170 21.01 9.05 11.83
CA PRO A 170 19.88 8.47 12.52
C PRO A 170 18.71 8.23 11.55
N THR A 171 18.10 7.05 11.66
CA THR A 171 16.92 6.64 10.89
C THR A 171 15.67 7.30 11.47
N ILE A 172 14.88 7.96 10.61
CA ILE A 172 13.58 8.54 10.99
C ILE A 172 12.44 7.61 10.62
N GLU A 173 12.47 7.03 9.42
CA GLU A 173 11.31 6.30 8.90
C GLU A 173 11.77 5.17 7.97
N VAL A 174 11.06 4.03 8.05
CA VAL A 174 11.25 2.89 7.16
C VAL A 174 9.91 2.48 6.57
N VAL A 175 9.79 2.52 5.25
CA VAL A 175 8.54 2.24 4.53
C VAL A 175 8.74 1.11 3.52
N GLY A 176 7.99 0.03 3.71
CA GLY A 176 7.85 -1.05 2.76
C GLY A 176 6.62 -0.87 1.86
N LYS A 177 6.50 -1.75 0.85
CA LYS A 177 5.31 -1.82 -0.01
C LYS A 177 4.13 -2.41 0.75
N ASN A 178 2.92 -2.08 0.32
CA ASN A 178 1.71 -2.63 0.90
C ASN A 178 1.57 -4.13 0.53
N PRO A 179 1.47 -5.07 1.49
CA PRO A 179 1.35 -6.50 1.19
C PRO A 179 0.09 -6.89 0.41
N MET A 180 -0.93 -6.02 0.41
CA MET A 180 -2.18 -6.23 -0.34
C MET A 180 -2.07 -5.78 -1.81
N GLU A 181 -1.01 -5.05 -2.16
CA GLU A 181 -0.80 -4.53 -3.51
C GLU A 181 -0.60 -5.67 -4.53
N ARG A 182 -1.18 -5.48 -5.72
CA ARG A 182 -0.93 -6.28 -6.91
C ARG A 182 -0.48 -5.39 -8.04
N VAL A 183 0.43 -5.91 -8.87
CA VAL A 183 0.95 -5.22 -10.06
C VAL A 183 0.44 -5.94 -11.29
N HIS A 184 -0.44 -5.29 -12.05
CA HIS A 184 -1.03 -5.88 -13.25
C HIS A 184 -0.05 -5.88 -14.44
N SER A 185 0.62 -4.74 -14.70
CA SER A 185 1.56 -4.60 -15.83
C SER A 185 3.00 -4.58 -15.36
N GLN A 186 3.81 -5.51 -15.89
CA GLN A 186 5.25 -5.63 -15.61
C GLN A 186 6.12 -4.64 -16.42
N GLY A 187 5.54 -3.99 -17.42
CA GLY A 187 6.23 -3.03 -18.26
C GLY A 187 5.34 -1.87 -18.67
N ARG A 188 5.98 -0.81 -19.14
CA ARG A 188 5.34 0.37 -19.73
C ARG A 188 5.63 0.36 -21.23
N VAL A 189 4.60 0.54 -22.04
CA VAL A 189 4.75 0.64 -23.50
C VAL A 189 5.20 2.05 -23.84
N LEU A 190 6.26 2.16 -24.63
CA LEU A 190 6.83 3.41 -25.12
C LEU A 190 6.22 3.78 -26.49
N GLY A 191 6.36 5.05 -26.91
CA GLY A 191 5.88 5.52 -28.22
C GLY A 191 6.47 4.76 -29.42
N ASP A 192 7.70 4.25 -29.30
CA ASP A 192 8.35 3.40 -30.32
C ASP A 192 7.84 1.94 -30.34
N ARG A 193 6.76 1.64 -29.57
CA ARG A 193 6.19 0.30 -29.34
C ARG A 193 7.12 -0.66 -28.61
N SER A 194 8.27 -0.19 -28.12
CA SER A 194 9.11 -0.98 -27.22
C SER A 194 8.54 -0.99 -25.81
N VAL A 195 8.99 -1.94 -24.99
CA VAL A 195 8.55 -2.08 -23.60
C VAL A 195 9.70 -1.71 -22.68
N LEU A 196 9.41 -0.82 -21.74
CA LEU A 196 10.29 -0.50 -20.63
C LEU A 196 9.84 -1.30 -19.41
N TYR A 197 10.62 -2.31 -19.01
CA TYR A 197 10.29 -3.20 -17.90
C TYR A 197 10.50 -2.51 -16.57
N LYS A 198 9.49 -2.59 -15.71
CA LYS A 198 9.49 -2.02 -14.36
C LYS A 198 10.39 -2.87 -13.46
N TYR A 199 11.15 -2.23 -12.58
CA TYR A 199 11.88 -2.93 -11.53
C TYR A 199 10.97 -3.12 -10.32
N VAL A 200 10.35 -4.30 -10.23
CA VAL A 200 9.34 -4.62 -9.20
C VAL A 200 9.94 -5.58 -8.16
N ASN A 201 10.81 -5.07 -7.29
CA ASN A 201 11.35 -5.86 -6.19
C ASN A 201 10.38 -5.84 -4.98
N PRO A 202 9.76 -6.98 -4.58
CA PRO A 202 8.82 -7.02 -3.46
C PRO A 202 9.48 -6.82 -2.09
N ASN A 203 10.80 -7.02 -2.01
CA ASN A 203 11.60 -6.95 -0.79
C ASN A 203 12.31 -5.60 -0.62
N LEU A 204 11.96 -4.62 -1.46
CA LEU A 204 12.58 -3.29 -1.41
C LEU A 204 11.91 -2.42 -0.35
N VAL A 205 12.71 -1.86 0.55
CA VAL A 205 12.26 -0.90 1.56
C VAL A 205 12.95 0.44 1.38
N ALA A 206 12.23 1.52 1.65
CA ALA A 206 12.77 2.87 1.67
C ALA A 206 13.12 3.24 3.11
N VAL A 207 14.39 3.59 3.34
CA VAL A 207 14.92 4.03 4.63
C VAL A 207 15.25 5.52 4.53
N VAL A 208 14.72 6.31 5.46
CA VAL A 208 14.96 7.75 5.54
C VAL A 208 15.81 8.06 6.75
N THR A 209 16.84 8.86 6.52
CA THR A 209 17.74 9.35 7.55
C THR A 209 17.81 10.88 7.49
N GLN A 210 18.05 11.51 8.62
CA GLN A 210 18.30 12.94 8.67
C GLN A 210 19.40 13.25 9.67
N ALA A 211 20.42 13.97 9.23
CA ALA A 211 21.49 14.41 10.10
C ALA A 211 21.66 15.94 10.02
N PRO A 212 22.06 16.60 11.13
CA PRO A 212 22.53 17.96 11.07
C PRO A 212 23.87 18.00 10.30
N ASP A 213 24.05 19.03 9.46
CA ASP A 213 25.28 19.24 8.69
C ASP A 213 25.76 20.68 8.90
N PRO A 214 27.05 20.90 9.20
CA PRO A 214 27.57 22.24 9.51
C PRO A 214 27.45 23.23 8.33
N VAL A 215 27.42 22.73 7.09
CA VAL A 215 27.39 23.57 5.88
C VAL A 215 25.96 23.78 5.37
N HIS A 216 25.13 22.75 5.41
CA HIS A 216 23.79 22.72 4.83
C HIS A 216 22.67 22.70 5.88
N LYS A 217 22.99 22.89 7.17
CA LYS A 217 22.12 22.76 8.35
C LYS A 217 21.58 21.35 8.57
N TYR A 218 20.93 20.78 7.55
CA TYR A 218 20.35 19.43 7.55
C TYR A 218 20.61 18.74 6.21
N LEU A 219 20.91 17.45 6.30
CA LEU A 219 20.95 16.51 5.18
C LEU A 219 19.85 15.48 5.39
N LEU A 220 18.99 15.32 4.40
CA LEU A 220 17.98 14.27 4.36
C LEU A 220 18.42 13.24 3.32
N SER A 221 18.65 12.00 3.73
CA SER A 221 19.11 10.94 2.83
C SER A 221 18.07 9.82 2.76
N ILE A 222 17.80 9.34 1.55
CA ILE A 222 16.86 8.25 1.28
C ILE A 222 17.64 7.10 0.65
N PHE A 223 17.49 5.91 1.21
CA PHE A 223 18.12 4.68 0.75
C PHE A 223 17.04 3.67 0.37
N LEU A 224 17.14 3.09 -0.82
CA LEU A 224 16.35 1.93 -1.22
C LEU A 224 17.20 0.68 -0.96
N VAL A 225 16.78 -0.12 0.02
CA VAL A 225 17.52 -1.29 0.51
C VAL A 225 16.70 -2.54 0.23
N ASP A 226 17.34 -3.57 -0.34
CA ASP A 226 16.74 -4.89 -0.43
C ASP A 226 16.91 -5.63 0.91
N VAL A 227 15.81 -5.98 1.58
CA VAL A 227 15.87 -6.57 2.92
C VAL A 227 16.33 -8.03 2.96
N VAL A 228 16.36 -8.70 1.82
CA VAL A 228 16.84 -10.09 1.73
C VAL A 228 18.37 -10.10 1.60
N SER A 229 18.92 -9.30 0.70
CA SER A 229 20.37 -9.27 0.43
C SER A 229 21.15 -8.23 1.23
N GLY A 230 20.48 -7.20 1.75
CA GLY A 230 21.12 -6.05 2.40
C GLY A 230 21.72 -5.04 1.41
N ALA A 231 21.52 -5.24 0.10
CA ALA A 231 22.08 -4.38 -0.92
C ALA A 231 21.36 -3.03 -0.98
N VAL A 232 22.14 -1.94 -1.03
CA VAL A 232 21.62 -0.59 -1.31
C VAL A 232 21.44 -0.46 -2.82
N VAL A 233 20.20 -0.55 -3.28
CA VAL A 233 19.82 -0.48 -4.69
C VAL A 233 19.98 0.94 -5.24
N PHE A 234 19.59 1.94 -4.45
CA PHE A 234 19.68 3.35 -4.82
C PHE A 234 19.80 4.21 -3.57
N SER A 235 20.49 5.35 -3.68
CA SER A 235 20.52 6.36 -2.62
C SER A 235 20.48 7.77 -3.18
N VAL A 236 19.88 8.68 -2.44
CA VAL A 236 19.82 10.11 -2.77
C VAL A 236 19.95 10.95 -1.50
N VAL A 237 20.69 12.05 -1.60
CA VAL A 237 20.91 13.01 -0.51
C VAL A 237 20.37 14.36 -0.91
N HIS A 238 19.48 14.91 -0.09
CA HIS A 238 18.91 16.25 -0.22
C HIS A 238 19.58 17.20 0.76
N LYS A 239 20.22 18.23 0.22
CA LYS A 239 20.89 19.27 1.01
C LYS A 239 19.89 20.35 1.40
N ARG A 240 19.97 20.86 2.63
CA ARG A 240 19.06 21.89 3.16
C ARG A 240 17.59 21.43 3.12
N ALA A 241 17.36 20.15 3.37
CA ALA A 241 16.03 19.55 3.46
C ALA A 241 15.77 19.09 4.89
N LYS A 242 14.54 19.27 5.36
CA LYS A 242 14.10 18.82 6.69
C LYS A 242 12.73 18.14 6.61
N GLY A 243 12.43 17.33 7.61
CA GLY A 243 11.10 16.76 7.82
C GLY A 243 10.05 17.81 8.28
N PRO A 244 8.78 17.39 8.46
CA PRO A 244 8.30 16.00 8.37
C PRO A 244 8.40 15.44 6.94
N VAL A 245 8.76 14.16 6.84
CA VAL A 245 8.80 13.42 5.57
C VAL A 245 7.60 12.49 5.56
N HIS A 246 6.92 12.40 4.42
CA HIS A 246 5.88 11.42 4.19
C HIS A 246 6.24 10.64 2.94
N LEU A 247 6.30 9.32 3.03
CA LEU A 247 6.71 8.44 1.95
C LEU A 247 5.59 7.48 1.55
N VAL A 248 5.50 7.23 0.26
CA VAL A 248 4.59 6.27 -0.35
C VAL A 248 5.39 5.41 -1.32
N HIS A 249 5.55 4.13 -0.99
CA HIS A 249 6.25 3.15 -1.80
C HIS A 249 5.25 2.15 -2.39
N SER A 250 5.17 2.09 -3.72
CA SER A 250 4.17 1.28 -4.44
C SER A 250 4.74 0.82 -5.78
N GLU A 251 4.42 -0.40 -6.20
CA GLU A 251 4.89 -1.02 -7.45
C GLU A 251 6.41 -0.90 -7.68
N ASN A 252 6.83 0.00 -8.59
CA ASN A 252 8.20 0.30 -8.99
C ASN A 252 8.58 1.75 -8.70
N TRP A 253 7.79 2.47 -7.90
CA TRP A 253 7.97 3.89 -7.66
C TRP A 253 7.93 4.26 -6.19
N LEU A 254 8.62 5.34 -5.87
CA LEU A 254 8.63 5.94 -4.54
C LEU A 254 8.33 7.42 -4.68
N VAL A 255 7.34 7.90 -3.93
CA VAL A 255 7.08 9.34 -3.79
C VAL A 255 7.27 9.73 -2.35
N TYR A 256 7.92 10.87 -2.14
CA TYR A 256 8.08 11.45 -0.83
C TYR A 256 7.97 12.97 -0.85
N SER A 257 7.47 13.52 0.25
CA SER A 257 7.46 14.97 0.50
C SER A 257 8.58 15.36 1.44
N LEU A 258 9.18 16.53 1.20
CA LEU A 258 10.19 17.14 2.07
C LEU A 258 10.00 18.65 2.12
N PHE A 259 10.52 19.28 3.16
CA PHE A 259 10.56 20.74 3.24
C PHE A 259 11.96 21.26 2.87
N ASN A 260 12.04 22.08 1.83
CA ASN A 260 13.28 22.68 1.37
C ASN A 260 13.54 23.99 2.15
N ASP A 261 14.56 24.00 3.01
CA ASP A 261 14.92 25.17 3.85
C ASP A 261 15.52 26.31 3.01
N LYS A 262 16.13 26.02 1.85
CA LYS A 262 16.70 27.04 0.97
C LYS A 262 15.60 27.88 0.32
N PHE A 263 14.57 27.24 -0.21
CA PHE A 263 13.47 27.89 -0.93
C PHE A 263 12.21 28.10 -0.08
N ARG A 264 12.18 27.58 1.16
CA ARG A 264 11.06 27.66 2.11
C ARG A 264 9.74 27.15 1.55
N ARG A 265 9.78 25.99 0.91
CA ARG A 265 8.61 25.38 0.25
C ARG A 265 8.62 23.86 0.41
N THR A 266 7.45 23.27 0.30
CA THR A 266 7.27 21.81 0.24
C THR A 266 7.59 21.33 -1.17
N GLU A 267 8.45 20.32 -1.26
CA GLU A 267 8.78 19.65 -2.51
C GLU A 267 8.32 18.19 -2.41
N VAL A 268 7.72 17.69 -3.49
CA VAL A 268 7.33 16.29 -3.66
C VAL A 268 8.26 15.71 -4.72
N VAL A 269 9.01 14.68 -4.36
CA VAL A 269 9.95 14.04 -5.28
C VAL A 269 9.44 12.66 -5.61
N ALA A 270 9.40 12.35 -6.91
CA ALA A 270 9.01 11.05 -7.43
C ALA A 270 10.22 10.34 -8.01
N LEU A 271 10.31 9.04 -7.73
CA LEU A 271 11.29 8.11 -8.28
C LEU A 271 10.55 6.97 -8.99
N GLU A 272 10.98 6.59 -10.18
CA GLU A 272 10.58 5.36 -10.86
C GLU A 272 11.80 4.49 -11.14
N LEU A 273 11.68 3.19 -10.89
CA LEU A 273 12.74 2.21 -11.10
C LEU A 273 12.40 1.29 -12.27
N TYR A 274 13.36 1.09 -13.17
CA TYR A 274 13.23 0.29 -14.38
C TYR A 274 14.39 -0.71 -14.53
N GLU A 275 14.11 -1.91 -15.04
CA GLU A 275 15.15 -2.88 -15.45
C GLU A 275 15.78 -2.47 -16.78
N GLY A 276 15.00 -1.84 -17.65
CA GLY A 276 15.40 -1.44 -19.00
C GLY A 276 14.53 -2.07 -20.08
N LYS A 277 15.08 -2.24 -21.30
CA LYS A 277 14.35 -2.80 -22.45
C LYS A 277 14.30 -4.34 -22.45
N THR A 278 15.10 -4.99 -21.62
CA THR A 278 15.17 -6.45 -21.49
C THR A 278 14.85 -6.85 -20.08
N GLN A 279 13.96 -7.83 -19.92
CA GLN A 279 13.66 -8.42 -18.62
C GLN A 279 14.69 -9.48 -18.27
N SER A 280 15.17 -9.45 -17.04
CA SER A 280 16.17 -10.41 -16.55
C SER A 280 15.63 -11.82 -16.33
N ASN A 281 14.48 -11.92 -15.67
CA ASN A 281 13.74 -13.15 -15.49
C ASN A 281 12.25 -12.86 -15.60
N THR A 282 11.58 -13.57 -16.49
CA THR A 282 10.14 -13.40 -16.75
C THR A 282 9.27 -14.18 -15.78
N THR A 283 9.83 -15.17 -15.07
CA THR A 283 9.08 -16.13 -14.26
C THR A 283 9.04 -15.79 -12.78
N ALA A 284 10.19 -15.41 -12.20
CA ALA A 284 10.29 -15.12 -10.78
C ALA A 284 11.36 -14.07 -10.51
N PHE A 285 11.09 -13.20 -9.53
CA PHE A 285 12.07 -12.29 -8.97
C PHE A 285 12.77 -12.98 -7.79
N SER A 286 14.10 -12.89 -7.74
CA SER A 286 14.89 -13.36 -6.60
C SER A 286 15.94 -12.33 -6.22
N SER A 287 15.86 -11.82 -4.99
CA SER A 287 16.84 -10.88 -4.43
C SER A 287 18.25 -11.46 -4.28
N VAL A 288 18.38 -12.80 -4.30
CA VAL A 288 19.67 -13.51 -4.12
C VAL A 288 20.39 -13.69 -5.46
N LEU A 289 19.64 -13.88 -6.55
CA LEU A 289 20.20 -14.16 -7.87
C LEU A 289 20.43 -12.84 -8.62
N SER A 290 21.66 -12.35 -8.55
CA SER A 290 22.20 -11.15 -9.25
C SER A 290 21.36 -9.87 -9.09
N PRO A 291 21.72 -8.96 -8.16
CA PRO A 291 21.04 -7.68 -8.04
C PRO A 291 21.31 -6.82 -9.27
N ILE A 292 20.31 -6.70 -10.14
CA ILE A 292 20.36 -5.74 -11.25
C ILE A 292 20.21 -4.37 -10.65
N GLN A 293 21.14 -3.49 -10.98
CA GLN A 293 21.03 -2.09 -10.63
C GLN A 293 19.97 -1.45 -11.56
N PRO A 294 18.84 -0.97 -11.02
CA PRO A 294 17.79 -0.39 -11.84
C PRO A 294 18.19 0.98 -12.36
N ILE A 295 17.64 1.33 -13.51
CA ILE A 295 17.61 2.69 -14.04
C ILE A 295 16.60 3.46 -13.21
N VAL A 296 17.03 4.55 -12.55
CA VAL A 296 16.20 5.33 -11.64
C VAL A 296 15.94 6.70 -12.28
N ASP A 297 14.71 6.90 -12.74
CA ASP A 297 14.23 8.20 -13.16
C ASP A 297 13.71 8.97 -11.95
N ARG A 298 14.05 10.26 -11.87
CA ARG A 298 13.67 11.09 -10.72
C ARG A 298 13.31 12.51 -11.14
N GLN A 299 12.28 13.05 -10.51
CA GLN A 299 11.85 14.42 -10.74
C GLN A 299 11.29 15.01 -9.44
N ALA A 300 11.58 16.28 -9.21
CA ALA A 300 11.04 17.04 -8.08
C ALA A 300 9.92 17.96 -8.56
N PHE A 301 8.90 18.11 -7.73
CA PHE A 301 7.75 18.98 -7.92
C PHE A 301 7.54 19.85 -6.68
N ILE A 302 6.84 20.96 -6.83
CA ILE A 302 6.54 21.93 -5.79
C ILE A 302 5.06 21.75 -5.44
N LEU A 303 4.77 21.50 -4.17
CA LEU A 303 3.41 21.45 -3.67
C LEU A 303 3.14 22.74 -2.88
N PRO A 304 2.13 23.56 -3.27
CA PRO A 304 1.82 24.81 -2.59
C PRO A 304 1.01 24.60 -1.29
N ALA A 305 1.35 23.56 -0.52
CA ALA A 305 0.68 23.21 0.73
C ALA A 305 1.61 22.39 1.64
N THR A 306 1.27 22.33 2.93
CA THR A 306 1.91 21.43 3.89
C THR A 306 1.19 20.09 3.89
N VAL A 307 1.97 19.02 3.88
CA VAL A 307 1.49 17.64 3.91
C VAL A 307 1.46 17.14 5.35
N GLU A 308 0.36 16.48 5.73
CA GLU A 308 0.20 15.82 7.04
C GLU A 308 0.24 14.29 6.91
N ALA A 309 -0.25 13.75 5.79
CA ALA A 309 -0.17 12.32 5.48
C ALA A 309 -0.24 12.08 3.97
N MET A 310 0.34 10.97 3.51
CA MET A 310 0.25 10.51 2.12
C MET A 310 -0.05 9.01 2.08
N LYS A 311 -0.87 8.58 1.11
CA LYS A 311 -1.14 7.15 0.88
C LYS A 311 -1.54 6.88 -0.57
N GLU A 312 -1.14 5.73 -1.08
CA GLU A 312 -1.55 5.23 -2.40
C GLU A 312 -2.97 4.64 -2.39
N THR A 313 -3.68 4.76 -3.51
CA THR A 313 -4.91 3.99 -3.74
C THR A 313 -4.57 2.54 -4.12
N ILE A 314 -5.32 1.58 -3.58
CA ILE A 314 -5.14 0.14 -3.87
C ILE A 314 -6.43 -0.53 -4.33
N THR A 315 -6.32 -1.45 -5.27
CA THR A 315 -7.41 -2.28 -5.81
C THR A 315 -6.97 -3.74 -5.88
N GLU A 316 -7.91 -4.66 -6.13
CA GLU A 316 -7.65 -6.09 -6.03
C GLU A 316 -6.63 -6.60 -7.05
N LYS A 317 -6.70 -6.12 -8.29
CA LYS A 317 -5.84 -6.56 -9.39
C LYS A 317 -4.78 -5.53 -9.77
N GLY A 318 -4.91 -4.27 -9.34
CA GLY A 318 -3.98 -3.20 -9.70
C GLY A 318 -4.03 -2.84 -11.18
N ILE A 319 -5.23 -2.91 -11.79
CA ILE A 319 -5.49 -2.54 -13.18
C ILE A 319 -5.81 -1.04 -13.28
N THR A 320 -6.63 -0.52 -12.36
CA THR A 320 -6.97 0.91 -12.32
C THR A 320 -5.73 1.78 -12.09
N SER A 321 -5.77 3.03 -12.54
CA SER A 321 -4.69 3.99 -12.27
C SER A 321 -4.45 4.15 -10.77
N LYS A 322 -3.19 4.12 -10.34
CA LYS A 322 -2.84 4.44 -8.94
C LYS A 322 -2.78 5.94 -8.77
N HIS A 323 -3.53 6.47 -7.82
CA HIS A 323 -3.45 7.87 -7.39
C HIS A 323 -2.81 7.96 -6.01
N ILE A 324 -2.31 9.14 -5.68
CA ILE A 324 -1.76 9.44 -4.36
C ILE A 324 -2.72 10.37 -3.66
N LEU A 325 -3.17 9.94 -2.49
CA LEU A 325 -3.97 10.74 -1.57
C LEU A 325 -3.01 11.57 -0.71
N VAL A 326 -3.19 12.88 -0.72
CA VAL A 326 -2.39 13.83 0.06
C VAL A 326 -3.30 14.57 1.02
N ALA A 327 -3.15 14.30 2.31
CA ALA A 327 -3.80 15.07 3.37
C ALA A 327 -3.02 16.37 3.60
N LEU A 328 -3.73 17.49 3.46
CA LEU A 328 -3.17 18.82 3.66
C LEU A 328 -3.39 19.29 5.09
N SER A 329 -2.53 20.20 5.56
CA SER A 329 -2.69 20.84 6.88
C SER A 329 -3.95 21.71 6.98
N THR A 330 -4.58 22.07 5.84
CA THR A 330 -5.87 22.77 5.79
C THR A 330 -7.05 21.86 6.11
N GLY A 331 -6.83 20.55 6.24
CA GLY A 331 -7.85 19.54 6.45
C GLY A 331 -8.51 19.03 5.18
N GLY A 332 -8.09 19.50 4.00
CA GLY A 332 -8.47 18.94 2.71
C GLY A 332 -7.65 17.70 2.35
N VAL A 333 -8.27 16.71 1.71
CA VAL A 333 -7.60 15.51 1.20
C VAL A 333 -7.66 15.52 -0.31
N VAL A 334 -6.51 15.67 -0.94
CA VAL A 334 -6.38 15.80 -2.40
C VAL A 334 -6.08 14.44 -3.01
N GLU A 335 -6.86 14.05 -4.01
CA GLU A 335 -6.53 12.93 -4.89
C GLU A 335 -5.65 13.42 -6.04
N LEU A 336 -4.38 13.04 -6.04
CA LEU A 336 -3.40 13.44 -7.04
C LEU A 336 -3.12 12.29 -8.02
N PRO A 337 -3.50 12.42 -9.30
CA PRO A 337 -3.18 11.42 -10.32
C PRO A 337 -1.68 11.22 -10.54
N TRP A 338 -1.25 9.96 -10.72
CA TRP A 338 0.17 9.63 -10.97
C TRP A 338 0.77 10.37 -12.16
N VAL A 339 -0.03 10.64 -13.19
CA VAL A 339 0.41 11.35 -14.40
C VAL A 339 1.03 12.73 -14.08
N PHE A 340 0.62 13.38 -12.99
CA PHE A 340 1.24 14.64 -12.56
C PHE A 340 2.57 14.46 -11.83
N LEU A 341 2.84 13.28 -11.29
CA LEU A 341 4.07 12.96 -10.57
C LEU A 341 5.04 12.09 -11.38
N ASP A 342 4.71 11.79 -12.64
CA ASP A 342 5.56 11.01 -13.53
C ASP A 342 6.94 11.69 -13.71
N PRO A 343 8.06 11.04 -13.31
CA PRO A 343 9.38 11.64 -13.40
C PRO A 343 9.91 11.75 -14.84
N ARG A 344 9.29 11.07 -15.80
CA ARG A 344 9.70 11.08 -17.22
C ARG A 344 9.18 12.29 -17.98
N ARG A 345 8.46 13.21 -17.33
CA ARG A 345 7.95 14.44 -17.95
C ARG A 345 9.11 15.34 -18.39
N PRO A 346 9.27 15.61 -19.70
CA PRO A 346 10.35 16.47 -20.19
C PRO A 346 9.93 17.95 -20.20
N PHE A 347 10.89 18.87 -20.27
CA PHE A 347 10.59 20.29 -20.55
C PHE A 347 10.08 20.49 -21.99
N THR A 348 10.64 19.75 -22.95
CA THR A 348 10.25 19.80 -24.36
C THR A 348 9.83 18.42 -24.82
N LEU A 349 8.60 18.31 -25.34
CA LEU A 349 8.02 17.04 -25.78
C LEU A 349 8.58 16.61 -27.13
N THR A 350 9.06 15.38 -27.21
CA THR A 350 9.36 14.72 -28.48
C THR A 350 8.07 14.12 -29.09
N PRO A 351 8.05 13.81 -30.39
CA PRO A 351 6.91 13.14 -31.03
C PRO A 351 6.54 11.81 -30.36
N GLU A 352 7.53 11.02 -29.95
CA GLU A 352 7.33 9.71 -29.32
C GLU A 352 6.67 9.84 -27.94
N MET A 353 7.07 10.84 -27.15
CA MET A 353 6.48 11.11 -25.84
C MET A 353 5.05 11.65 -25.96
N ARG A 354 4.74 12.35 -27.06
CA ARG A 354 3.38 12.79 -27.38
C ARG A 354 2.48 11.62 -27.75
N GLU A 355 2.99 10.62 -28.46
CA GLU A 355 2.27 9.37 -28.76
C GLU A 355 1.98 8.57 -27.47
N GLU A 356 2.90 8.58 -26.51
CA GLU A 356 2.70 7.99 -25.18
C GLU A 356 1.70 8.78 -24.31
N GLY A 357 1.36 10.03 -24.67
CA GLY A 357 0.47 10.89 -23.88
C GLY A 357 1.15 11.56 -22.67
N VAL A 358 2.48 11.66 -22.67
CA VAL A 358 3.23 12.33 -21.60
C VAL A 358 2.97 13.83 -21.64
N ILE A 359 2.64 14.41 -20.49
CA ILE A 359 2.46 15.84 -20.33
C ILE A 359 3.80 16.53 -20.06
N PRO A 360 4.01 17.79 -20.52
CA PRO A 360 5.27 18.49 -20.29
C PRO A 360 5.48 18.75 -18.81
N TYR A 361 6.73 18.83 -18.37
CA TYR A 361 7.07 19.09 -16.98
C TYR A 361 6.55 20.46 -16.55
N MET A 362 5.77 20.45 -15.47
CA MET A 362 5.30 21.64 -14.79
C MET A 362 5.69 21.47 -13.32
N PRO A 363 6.62 22.29 -12.80
CA PRO A 363 7.16 22.09 -11.46
C PRO A 363 6.10 22.27 -10.38
N GLU A 364 5.19 23.22 -10.54
CA GLU A 364 4.11 23.46 -9.56
C GLU A 364 2.95 22.51 -9.79
N LEU A 365 2.56 21.79 -8.73
CA LEU A 365 1.42 20.89 -8.76
C LEU A 365 0.12 21.68 -8.53
N PRO A 366 -0.84 21.61 -9.46
CA PRO A 366 -2.13 22.26 -9.26
C PRO A 366 -2.91 21.51 -8.17
N ILE A 367 -3.61 22.26 -7.32
CA ILE A 367 -4.55 21.71 -6.33
C ILE A 367 -5.96 22.20 -6.70
N PRO A 368 -6.60 21.59 -7.71
CA PRO A 368 -7.96 21.96 -8.08
C PRO A 368 -8.94 21.55 -6.98
N SER A 369 -9.92 22.40 -6.67
CA SER A 369 -10.89 22.13 -5.60
C SER A 369 -11.72 20.88 -5.87
N GLU A 370 -11.90 20.50 -7.13
CA GLU A 370 -12.60 19.30 -7.58
C GLU A 370 -11.84 18.00 -7.23
N SER A 371 -10.54 18.08 -6.96
CA SER A 371 -9.72 16.92 -6.53
C SER A 371 -9.77 16.67 -5.02
N ILE A 372 -10.44 17.54 -4.26
CA ILE A 372 -10.55 17.42 -2.80
C ILE A 372 -11.70 16.47 -2.45
N ILE A 373 -11.36 15.25 -2.03
CA ILE A 373 -12.33 14.14 -1.87
C ILE A 373 -13.28 14.31 -0.68
N ASN A 374 -12.92 15.17 0.27
CA ASN A 374 -13.75 15.48 1.44
C ASN A 374 -14.58 16.76 1.28
N TYR A 375 -14.61 17.36 0.09
CA TYR A 375 -15.45 18.52 -0.25
C TYR A 375 -15.38 19.64 0.81
N ASN A 376 -16.45 19.83 1.59
CA ASN A 376 -16.59 20.83 2.64
C ASN A 376 -16.35 20.29 4.07
N GLN A 377 -16.03 19.01 4.23
CA GLN A 377 -15.81 18.36 5.51
C GLN A 377 -14.34 18.43 5.90
N THR A 378 -13.89 19.57 6.42
CA THR A 378 -12.49 19.77 6.83
C THR A 378 -12.12 18.86 8.00
N LEU A 379 -11.03 18.12 7.87
CA LEU A 379 -10.56 17.16 8.88
C LEU A 379 -9.41 17.75 9.68
N MET A 380 -9.53 17.76 11.01
CA MET A 380 -8.52 18.36 11.86
C MET A 380 -7.50 17.32 12.32
N ARG A 381 -6.21 17.73 12.36
CA ARG A 381 -5.08 16.93 12.87
C ARG A 381 -5.05 15.51 12.30
N ILE A 382 -5.03 15.41 10.97
CA ILE A 382 -4.94 14.13 10.26
C ILE A 382 -3.66 13.42 10.70
N GLN A 383 -3.78 12.18 11.18
CA GLN A 383 -2.65 11.36 11.59
C GLN A 383 -2.26 10.33 10.53
N GLY A 384 -3.22 9.90 9.71
CA GLY A 384 -2.97 8.93 8.65
C GLY A 384 -4.15 8.72 7.71
N ILE A 385 -3.86 8.01 6.63
CA ILE A 385 -4.83 7.57 5.62
C ILE A 385 -4.63 6.06 5.45
N HIS A 386 -5.72 5.31 5.48
CA HIS A 386 -5.74 3.89 5.19
C HIS A 386 -6.56 3.64 3.93
N THR A 387 -6.01 2.85 3.01
CA THR A 387 -6.68 2.46 1.77
C THR A 387 -6.87 0.95 1.71
N SER A 388 -8.00 0.49 1.17
CA SER A 388 -8.34 -0.92 1.02
C SER A 388 -9.05 -1.16 -0.31
N PRO A 389 -8.83 -2.31 -0.98
CA PRO A 389 -9.68 -2.71 -2.11
C PRO A 389 -11.13 -2.88 -1.64
N SER A 390 -12.09 -2.56 -2.53
CA SER A 390 -13.54 -2.61 -2.24
C SER A 390 -14.23 -3.90 -2.71
N GLY A 391 -13.58 -4.69 -3.57
CA GLY A 391 -14.18 -5.80 -4.32
C GLY A 391 -14.51 -5.45 -5.78
N LEU A 392 -14.57 -4.16 -6.11
CA LEU A 392 -14.62 -3.66 -7.49
C LEU A 392 -13.24 -3.16 -7.88
N GLU A 393 -12.83 -3.41 -9.12
CA GLU A 393 -11.50 -3.02 -9.58
C GLU A 393 -11.39 -1.52 -9.83
N SER A 394 -12.52 -0.85 -10.08
CA SER A 394 -12.53 0.60 -10.30
C SER A 394 -12.45 1.45 -9.03
N THR A 395 -12.71 0.87 -7.85
CA THR A 395 -12.88 1.63 -6.61
C THR A 395 -11.95 1.19 -5.47
N SER A 396 -11.51 2.17 -4.68
CA SER A 396 -10.72 1.98 -3.47
C SER A 396 -11.44 2.62 -2.28
N LEU A 397 -11.46 1.92 -1.15
CA LEU A 397 -12.02 2.42 0.10
C LEU A 397 -10.95 3.26 0.80
N VAL A 398 -11.32 4.46 1.27
CA VAL A 398 -10.41 5.40 1.91
C VAL A 398 -10.94 5.75 3.29
N LEU A 399 -10.12 5.53 4.31
CA LEU A 399 -10.36 5.95 5.68
C LEU A 399 -9.27 6.94 6.09
N VAL A 400 -9.66 8.17 6.39
CA VAL A 400 -8.80 9.21 6.92
C VAL A 400 -9.08 9.33 8.42
N TYR A 401 -8.03 9.28 9.23
CA TYR A 401 -8.18 9.30 10.68
C TYR A 401 -7.20 10.31 11.32
N GLY A 402 -7.67 10.95 12.38
CA GLY A 402 -6.94 11.98 13.11
C GLY A 402 -7.68 12.36 14.39
N LEU A 403 -7.98 13.65 14.56
CA LEU A 403 -9.00 14.06 15.53
C LEU A 403 -10.39 13.59 15.09
N ASP A 404 -10.64 13.73 13.80
CA ASP A 404 -11.88 13.31 13.14
C ASP A 404 -11.65 12.03 12.32
N ILE A 405 -12.73 11.31 12.02
CA ILE A 405 -12.72 10.12 11.16
C ILE A 405 -13.58 10.42 9.94
N PHE A 406 -13.03 10.19 8.76
CA PHE A 406 -13.73 10.36 7.49
C PHE A 406 -13.54 9.14 6.62
N TYR A 407 -14.63 8.67 6.03
CA TYR A 407 -14.65 7.50 5.17
C TYR A 407 -15.31 7.83 3.84
N THR A 408 -14.68 7.41 2.75
CA THR A 408 -15.22 7.58 1.40
C THR A 408 -14.70 6.48 0.47
N ARG A 409 -15.22 6.47 -0.76
CA ARG A 409 -14.73 5.62 -1.86
C ARG A 409 -14.18 6.53 -2.95
N VAL A 410 -13.02 6.18 -3.47
CA VAL A 410 -12.40 6.89 -4.61
C VAL A 410 -12.35 5.97 -5.82
N ALA A 411 -12.48 6.53 -7.02
CA ALA A 411 -12.48 5.79 -8.28
C ALA A 411 -11.48 6.42 -9.26
N PRO A 412 -10.19 6.08 -9.16
CA PRO A 412 -9.12 6.75 -9.91
C PRO A 412 -9.35 6.83 -11.43
N SER A 413 -9.81 5.73 -12.03
CA SER A 413 -10.12 5.64 -13.47
C SER A 413 -11.62 5.73 -13.77
N LYS A 414 -12.40 6.33 -12.86
CA LYS A 414 -13.88 6.30 -12.84
C LYS A 414 -14.43 4.86 -12.72
N THR A 415 -15.74 4.74 -12.51
CA THR A 415 -16.43 3.46 -12.34
C THR A 415 -16.65 2.76 -13.68
N PHE A 416 -15.62 2.05 -14.18
CA PHE A 416 -15.69 1.32 -15.46
C PHE A 416 -16.32 -0.08 -15.36
N ASP A 417 -16.44 -0.63 -14.15
CA ASP A 417 -17.00 -1.94 -13.85
C ASP A 417 -18.42 -1.87 -13.25
N VAL A 418 -18.99 -0.67 -13.15
CA VAL A 418 -20.37 -0.41 -12.73
C VAL A 418 -21.08 0.35 -13.85
N LEU A 419 -22.36 0.05 -14.03
CA LEU A 419 -23.19 0.85 -14.94
C LEU A 419 -23.29 2.27 -14.41
N LYS A 420 -23.31 3.26 -15.31
CA LYS A 420 -23.44 4.65 -14.90
C LYS A 420 -24.75 4.87 -14.14
N GLU A 421 -24.71 5.75 -13.15
CA GLU A 421 -25.90 6.11 -12.36
C GLU A 421 -26.94 6.86 -13.21
N ASP A 422 -26.51 7.59 -14.24
CA ASP A 422 -27.33 8.33 -15.19
C ASP A 422 -27.75 7.51 -16.42
N PHE A 423 -27.71 6.18 -16.33
CA PHE A 423 -28.06 5.32 -17.45
C PHE A 423 -29.55 5.41 -17.81
N ASP A 424 -29.85 5.79 -19.05
CA ASP A 424 -31.22 5.96 -19.53
C ASP A 424 -31.86 4.61 -19.91
N TYR A 425 -32.37 3.92 -18.88
CA TYR A 425 -33.14 2.68 -19.07
C TYR A 425 -34.40 2.88 -19.90
N PHE A 426 -35.04 4.05 -19.80
CA PHE A 426 -36.29 4.35 -20.49
C PHE A 426 -36.08 4.39 -22.01
N LEU A 427 -35.05 5.09 -22.48
CA LEU A 427 -34.69 5.15 -23.90
C LEU A 427 -34.48 3.75 -24.50
N ILE A 428 -33.72 2.89 -23.81
CA ILE A 428 -33.44 1.54 -24.29
C ILE A 428 -34.71 0.68 -24.34
N THR A 429 -35.56 0.76 -23.33
CA THR A 429 -36.84 0.05 -23.33
C THR A 429 -37.75 0.53 -24.48
N VAL A 430 -37.84 1.83 -24.74
CA VAL A 430 -38.64 2.39 -25.84
C VAL A 430 -38.09 1.94 -27.20
N VAL A 431 -36.77 2.00 -27.40
CA VAL A 431 -36.14 1.59 -28.67
C VAL A 431 -36.34 0.09 -28.92
N LEU A 432 -36.15 -0.76 -27.90
CA LEU A 432 -36.34 -2.21 -28.02
C LEU A 432 -37.79 -2.58 -28.35
N THR A 433 -38.76 -1.95 -27.69
CA THR A 433 -40.18 -2.18 -27.96
C THR A 433 -40.57 -1.70 -29.35
N ALA A 434 -40.09 -0.54 -29.78
CA ALA A 434 -40.29 -0.03 -31.13
C ALA A 434 -39.71 -0.97 -32.20
N LEU A 435 -38.48 -1.48 -32.00
CA LEU A 435 -37.84 -2.43 -32.92
C LEU A 435 -38.57 -3.78 -32.98
N LEU A 436 -39.08 -4.28 -31.86
CA LEU A 436 -39.89 -5.50 -31.83
C LEU A 436 -41.20 -5.34 -32.61
N LEU A 437 -41.91 -4.22 -32.41
CA LEU A 437 -43.13 -3.90 -33.14
C LEU A 437 -42.84 -3.73 -34.64
N ALA A 438 -41.81 -2.98 -34.99
CA ALA A 438 -41.40 -2.77 -36.37
C ALA A 438 -41.04 -4.09 -37.06
N SER A 439 -40.30 -4.98 -36.38
CA SER A 439 -39.95 -6.30 -36.89
C SER A 439 -41.19 -7.18 -37.13
N TYR A 440 -42.14 -7.19 -36.20
CA TYR A 440 -43.39 -7.94 -36.34
C TYR A 440 -44.24 -7.43 -37.52
N VAL A 441 -44.39 -6.11 -37.62
CA VAL A 441 -45.11 -5.46 -38.73
C VAL A 441 -44.42 -5.77 -40.05
N THR A 442 -43.10 -5.63 -40.13
CA THR A 442 -42.31 -5.88 -41.34
C THR A 442 -42.38 -7.34 -41.77
N LYS A 443 -42.33 -8.30 -40.82
CA LYS A 443 -42.52 -9.72 -41.09
C LYS A 443 -43.87 -9.99 -41.77
N LYS A 444 -44.94 -9.40 -41.24
CA LYS A 444 -46.30 -9.55 -41.79
C LYS A 444 -46.43 -8.88 -43.17
N LEU A 445 -45.80 -7.73 -43.38
CA LEU A 445 -45.78 -7.05 -44.68
C LEU A 445 -44.98 -7.85 -45.71
N SER A 446 -43.84 -8.39 -45.32
CA SER A 446 -42.98 -9.23 -46.15
C SER A 446 -43.67 -10.52 -46.57
N SER A 447 -44.30 -11.26 -45.64
CA SER A 447 -45.04 -12.48 -45.96
C SER A 447 -46.19 -12.23 -46.93
N LYS A 448 -46.93 -11.11 -46.75
CA LYS A 448 -47.95 -10.68 -47.70
C LYS A 448 -47.38 -10.37 -49.09
N LYS A 449 -46.25 -9.66 -49.15
CA LYS A 449 -45.60 -9.32 -50.43
C LYS A 449 -45.10 -10.57 -51.15
N ALA A 450 -44.44 -11.48 -50.44
CA ALA A 450 -43.95 -12.75 -50.98
C ALA A 450 -45.10 -13.63 -51.50
N LEU A 451 -46.20 -13.75 -50.74
CA LEU A 451 -47.40 -14.46 -51.18
C LEU A 451 -47.96 -13.85 -52.47
N LYS A 452 -48.12 -12.52 -52.52
CA LYS A 452 -48.62 -11.82 -53.72
C LYS A 452 -47.71 -12.02 -54.94
N GLN A 453 -46.40 -12.14 -54.74
CA GLN A 453 -45.44 -12.40 -55.82
C GLN A 453 -45.46 -13.85 -56.29
N ALA A 454 -45.67 -14.82 -55.40
CA ALA A 454 -45.79 -16.24 -55.74
C ALA A 454 -47.12 -16.59 -56.43
N TRP A 455 -48.16 -15.77 -56.26
CA TRP A 455 -49.48 -15.94 -56.88
C TRP A 455 -49.62 -15.15 -58.21
N LYS A 456 -48.52 -14.54 -58.67
CA LYS A 456 -48.36 -14.00 -60.01
C LYS A 456 -47.63 -15.04 -60.85
#